data_AF-A0A2J7ZZU7-F1
#
_entry.id   AF-A0A2J7ZZU7-F1
#
_cell.length_a   1.000
_cell.length_b   1.000
_cell.length_c   1.000
_cell.angle_alpha   90.00
_cell.angle_beta   90.00
_cell.angle_gamma   90.00
#
_symmetry.space_group_name_H-M   'P 1'
#
loop_
_entity.id
_entity.type
_entity.pdbx_description
1 polymer ?
#
loop_
_entity_poly.entity_id
_entity_poly.type
_entity_poly.pdbx_seq_one_letter_code
_entity_poly.pdbx_strand_id
1 'polypeptide(L)'
;MVSLARAYYVPGTYPQEFKVGNFIQVHISTLSSFDTELPYDYYSMPFCKPAEGVKRIANTANPGTILEGIRIENSPYNFTMKVKQTGIKACSTGSYGPLTAKEVKSLHKLIDDHYRVNMILDNLPVTSTDEEGEVPAAAGAAAGPTDGAEESSDEDEEDDEDEGEESSEDEDTDEEEEEDDPAILKALSGLRLGGPEDPDEPPPSLLSASKRSALRKSLAASIKELKLLEQAQKLAASDPLLGA
;
A
#
# COMPACT_ATOMS: atom_id res chain seq x y z
N MET A 1 -6.35 -56.42 24.01
CA MET A 1 -7.29 -55.72 23.11
C MET A 1 -6.57 -54.48 22.61
N VAL A 2 -6.35 -54.35 21.30
CA VAL A 2 -5.80 -53.12 20.72
C VAL A 2 -6.97 -52.17 20.48
N SER A 3 -6.97 -51.02 21.14
CA SER A 3 -7.99 -49.98 20.94
C SER A 3 -7.69 -49.23 19.65
N LEU A 4 -8.66 -49.11 18.74
CA LEU A 4 -8.53 -48.23 17.59
C LEU A 4 -8.65 -46.78 18.08
N ALA A 5 -7.53 -46.05 18.09
CA ALA A 5 -7.53 -44.61 18.26
C ALA A 5 -7.95 -43.95 16.94
N ARG A 6 -8.98 -43.10 16.99
CA ARG A 6 -9.32 -42.18 15.90
C ARG A 6 -8.68 -40.83 16.19
N ALA A 7 -7.70 -40.46 15.38
CA ALA A 7 -7.16 -39.11 15.35
C ALA A 7 -7.86 -38.30 14.25
N TYR A 8 -8.11 -37.02 14.53
CA TYR A 8 -8.59 -36.05 13.55
C TYR A 8 -7.69 -34.83 13.62
N TYR A 9 -7.32 -34.29 12.46
CA TYR A 9 -6.55 -33.05 12.37
C TYR A 9 -7.48 -31.86 12.48
N VAL A 10 -7.08 -30.87 13.28
CA VAL A 10 -7.83 -29.64 13.44
C VAL A 10 -7.69 -28.80 12.16
N PRO A 11 -8.78 -28.27 11.59
CA PRO A 11 -8.73 -27.37 10.43
C PRO A 11 -7.75 -26.21 10.65
N GLY A 12 -7.01 -25.80 9.62
CA GLY A 12 -6.02 -24.72 9.71
C GLY A 12 -4.74 -25.05 10.49
N THR A 13 -4.55 -26.27 11.01
CA THR A 13 -3.33 -26.65 11.78
C THR A 13 -2.41 -27.64 11.07
N TYR A 14 -2.82 -28.15 9.91
CA TYR A 14 -2.03 -29.10 9.14
C TYR A 14 -0.90 -28.36 8.41
N PRO A 15 0.38 -28.75 8.60
CA PRO A 15 1.49 -28.08 7.93
C PRO A 15 1.39 -28.29 6.41
N GLN A 16 1.49 -27.20 5.65
CA GLN A 16 1.56 -27.25 4.20
C GLN A 16 3.02 -27.16 3.75
N GLU A 17 3.45 -28.12 2.93
CA GLU A 17 4.79 -28.07 2.34
C GLU A 17 4.74 -27.44 0.95
N PHE A 18 5.48 -26.34 0.77
CA PHE A 18 5.62 -25.68 -0.53
C PHE A 18 7.00 -25.95 -1.13
N LYS A 19 7.00 -26.37 -2.40
CA LYS A 19 8.23 -26.45 -3.20
C LYS A 19 8.49 -25.11 -3.89
N VAL A 20 9.75 -24.89 -4.28
CA VAL A 20 10.13 -23.75 -5.14
C VAL A 20 9.24 -23.75 -6.38
N GLY A 21 8.67 -22.60 -6.73
CA GLY A 21 7.79 -22.47 -7.88
C GLY A 21 6.32 -22.84 -7.61
N ASN A 22 5.95 -23.27 -6.40
CA ASN A 22 4.55 -23.50 -6.06
C ASN A 22 3.80 -22.17 -5.92
N PHE A 23 2.54 -22.17 -6.35
CA PHE A 23 1.65 -21.03 -6.15
C PHE A 23 1.17 -21.02 -4.71
N ILE A 24 1.20 -19.84 -4.10
CA ILE A 24 0.67 -19.57 -2.78
C ILE A 24 -0.38 -18.47 -2.94
N GLN A 25 -1.62 -18.78 -2.56
CA GLN A 25 -2.70 -17.82 -2.60
C GLN A 25 -2.69 -16.99 -1.31
N VAL A 26 -2.86 -15.68 -1.47
CA VAL A 26 -3.07 -14.79 -0.33
C VAL A 26 -4.55 -14.78 -0.01
N HIS A 27 -4.87 -14.89 1.27
CA HIS A 27 -6.21 -14.67 1.79
C HIS A 27 -6.28 -13.30 2.46
N ILE A 28 -7.47 -12.74 2.51
CA ILE A 28 -7.72 -11.46 3.18
C ILE A 28 -8.76 -11.64 4.26
N SER A 29 -8.65 -10.85 5.32
CA SER A 29 -9.68 -10.69 6.34
C SER A 29 -10.18 -9.26 6.35
N THR A 30 -10.82 -8.84 7.45
CA THR A 30 -11.36 -7.49 7.62
C THR A 30 -10.28 -6.41 7.63
N LEU A 31 -10.66 -5.20 7.26
CA LEU A 31 -9.92 -3.97 7.52
C LEU A 31 -10.06 -3.64 9.01
N SER A 32 -8.94 -3.32 9.66
CA SER A 32 -8.91 -2.85 11.04
C SER A 32 -8.03 -1.61 11.15
N SER A 33 -8.35 -0.72 12.07
CA SER A 33 -7.56 0.46 12.40
C SER A 33 -7.10 0.35 13.85
N PHE A 34 -6.02 1.05 14.18
CA PHE A 34 -5.60 1.23 15.57
C PHE A 34 -6.44 2.31 16.28
N ASP A 35 -6.90 3.31 15.54
CA ASP A 35 -7.59 4.48 16.10
C ASP A 35 -9.09 4.24 16.29
N THR A 36 -9.65 3.24 15.60
CA THR A 36 -11.10 2.99 15.61
C THR A 36 -11.42 1.52 15.89
N GLU A 37 -12.49 1.31 16.68
CA GLU A 37 -12.90 -0.03 17.11
C GLU A 37 -13.69 -0.83 16.05
N LEU A 38 -14.13 -0.19 14.97
CA LEU A 38 -15.06 -0.80 14.01
C LEU A 38 -14.33 -1.42 12.81
N PRO A 39 -14.35 -2.76 12.64
CA PRO A 39 -13.78 -3.39 11.46
C PRO A 39 -14.69 -3.26 10.24
N TYR A 40 -14.09 -3.12 9.06
CA TYR A 40 -14.81 -3.14 7.77
C TYR A 40 -14.51 -4.40 6.97
N ASP A 41 -15.50 -4.91 6.26
CA ASP A 41 -15.29 -6.00 5.30
C ASP A 41 -14.40 -5.51 4.14
N TYR A 42 -13.39 -6.28 3.73
CA TYR A 42 -12.47 -5.89 2.65
C TYR A 42 -13.21 -5.52 1.35
N TYR A 43 -14.13 -6.37 0.88
CA TYR A 43 -14.91 -6.12 -0.34
C TYR A 43 -16.10 -5.17 -0.17
N SER A 44 -16.25 -4.52 0.99
CA SER A 44 -17.14 -3.36 1.13
C SER A 44 -16.55 -2.12 0.43
N MET A 45 -15.23 -2.09 0.32
CA MET A 45 -14.48 -1.08 -0.43
C MET A 45 -14.33 -1.50 -1.90
N PRO A 46 -14.11 -0.53 -2.80
CA PRO A 46 -14.05 -0.75 -4.25
C PRO A 46 -12.73 -1.39 -4.70
N PHE A 47 -12.27 -2.42 -3.98
CA PHE A 47 -11.11 -3.23 -4.35
C PHE A 47 -11.48 -4.22 -5.46
N CYS A 48 -10.47 -4.64 -6.22
CA CYS A 48 -10.71 -5.62 -7.27
C CYS A 48 -11.03 -6.99 -6.67
N LYS A 49 -12.01 -7.65 -7.29
CA LYS A 49 -12.45 -8.99 -6.91
C LYS A 49 -11.72 -10.04 -7.74
N PRO A 50 -11.43 -11.21 -7.16
CA PRO A 50 -10.85 -12.32 -7.90
C PRO A 50 -11.78 -12.78 -9.03
N ALA A 51 -11.19 -13.24 -10.14
CA ALA A 51 -11.93 -13.62 -11.35
C ALA A 51 -12.92 -14.78 -11.11
N GLU A 52 -12.58 -15.68 -10.19
CA GLU A 52 -13.42 -16.80 -9.76
C GLU A 52 -14.53 -16.42 -8.77
N GLY A 53 -14.66 -15.13 -8.44
CA GLY A 53 -15.59 -14.60 -7.47
C GLY A 53 -15.09 -14.68 -6.02
N VAL A 54 -15.72 -13.88 -5.14
CA VAL A 54 -15.40 -13.85 -3.71
C VAL A 54 -15.95 -15.11 -3.04
N LYS A 55 -15.07 -15.83 -2.36
CA LYS A 55 -15.36 -17.09 -1.66
C LYS A 55 -14.78 -17.03 -0.26
N ARG A 56 -15.58 -17.48 0.70
CA ARG A 56 -15.11 -17.67 2.09
C ARG A 56 -14.25 -18.92 2.18
N ILE A 57 -13.11 -18.79 2.84
CA ILE A 57 -12.10 -19.82 3.01
C ILE A 57 -12.21 -20.36 4.43
N ALA A 58 -13.01 -21.42 4.60
CA ALA A 58 -13.25 -22.04 5.92
C ALA A 58 -12.27 -23.17 6.23
N ASN A 59 -11.60 -23.73 5.22
CA ASN A 59 -10.68 -24.87 5.36
C ASN A 59 -9.31 -24.46 5.92
N THR A 60 -8.87 -23.24 5.63
CA THR A 60 -7.60 -22.67 6.13
C THR A 60 -7.79 -21.94 7.45
N ALA A 61 -9.02 -21.55 7.80
CA ALA A 61 -9.32 -20.89 9.06
C ALA A 61 -9.09 -21.84 10.25
N ASN A 62 -8.35 -21.34 11.25
CA ASN A 62 -8.20 -22.05 12.51
C ASN A 62 -9.52 -21.93 13.33
N PRO A 63 -9.75 -22.82 14.31
CA PRO A 63 -10.97 -22.77 15.11
C PRO A 63 -11.19 -21.45 15.87
N GLY A 64 -10.11 -20.78 16.31
CA GLY A 64 -10.20 -19.49 16.99
C GLY A 64 -10.84 -18.43 16.10
N THR A 65 -10.33 -18.26 14.88
CA THR A 65 -10.88 -17.37 13.85
C THR A 65 -12.36 -17.66 13.56
N ILE A 66 -12.73 -18.95 13.51
CA ILE A 66 -14.13 -19.35 13.29
C ILE A 66 -15.02 -18.94 14.47
N LEU A 67 -14.54 -19.12 15.70
CA LEU A 67 -15.28 -18.77 16.93
C LEU A 67 -15.39 -17.26 17.14
N GLU A 68 -14.37 -16.50 16.78
CA GLU A 68 -14.36 -15.04 16.76
C GLU A 68 -15.24 -14.46 15.65
N GLY A 69 -15.68 -15.30 14.69
CA GLY A 69 -16.51 -14.87 13.57
C GLY A 69 -15.75 -14.07 12.51
N ILE A 70 -14.41 -14.11 12.54
CA ILE A 70 -13.56 -13.46 11.55
C ILE A 70 -13.76 -14.14 10.20
N ARG A 71 -13.94 -13.31 9.17
CA ARG A 71 -14.17 -13.77 7.79
C ARG A 71 -12.85 -13.75 7.04
N ILE A 72 -12.44 -14.93 6.58
CA ILE A 72 -11.32 -15.07 5.65
C ILE A 72 -11.89 -15.32 4.25
N GLU A 73 -11.47 -14.53 3.28
CA GLU A 73 -11.90 -14.62 1.89
C GLU A 73 -10.70 -14.71 0.94
N ASN A 74 -10.91 -15.26 -0.26
CA ASN A 74 -9.85 -15.27 -1.28
C ASN A 74 -9.55 -13.86 -1.74
N SER A 75 -8.28 -13.61 -2.05
CA SER A 75 -7.81 -12.35 -2.64
C SER A 75 -7.36 -12.56 -4.10
N PRO A 76 -7.22 -11.48 -4.89
CA PRO A 76 -6.64 -11.55 -6.23
C PRO A 76 -5.11 -11.73 -6.23
N TYR A 77 -4.46 -11.67 -5.07
CA TYR A 77 -3.01 -11.76 -4.95
C TYR A 77 -2.55 -13.23 -4.90
N ASN A 78 -1.61 -13.57 -5.77
CA ASN A 78 -0.98 -14.89 -5.83
C ASN A 78 0.54 -14.70 -5.94
N PHE A 79 1.27 -15.43 -5.10
CA PHE A 79 2.73 -15.42 -5.11
C PHE A 79 3.27 -16.77 -5.56
N THR A 80 4.53 -16.77 -5.99
CA THR A 80 5.26 -17.99 -6.30
C THR A 80 6.37 -18.20 -5.27
N MET A 81 6.33 -19.35 -4.59
CA MET A 81 7.27 -19.70 -3.52
C MET A 81 8.72 -19.61 -3.99
N LYS A 82 9.54 -18.85 -3.24
CA LYS A 82 10.98 -18.63 -3.50
C LYS A 82 11.29 -18.06 -4.89
N VAL A 83 10.36 -17.34 -5.51
CA VAL A 83 10.58 -16.64 -6.78
C VAL A 83 10.35 -15.15 -6.57
N LYS A 84 11.40 -14.34 -6.78
CA LYS A 84 11.28 -12.88 -6.70
C LYS A 84 10.37 -12.38 -7.81
N GLN A 85 9.32 -11.68 -7.41
CA GLN A 85 8.31 -11.12 -8.30
C GLN A 85 8.14 -9.63 -7.97
N THR A 86 8.19 -8.77 -8.99
CA THR A 86 8.09 -7.32 -8.84
C THR A 86 7.14 -6.75 -9.87
N GLY A 87 6.28 -5.81 -9.49
CA GLY A 87 5.35 -5.14 -10.40
C GLY A 87 4.21 -6.03 -10.92
N ILE A 88 3.85 -7.09 -10.18
CA ILE A 88 2.69 -7.92 -10.54
C ILE A 88 1.41 -7.15 -10.24
N LYS A 89 0.60 -6.93 -11.28
CA LYS A 89 -0.74 -6.35 -11.14
C LYS A 89 -1.69 -7.43 -10.63
N ALA A 90 -2.30 -7.20 -9.48
CA ALA A 90 -3.31 -8.11 -8.92
C ALA A 90 -4.62 -8.09 -9.71
N CYS A 91 -4.96 -6.93 -10.28
CA CYS A 91 -6.21 -6.73 -11.01
C CYS A 91 -5.94 -6.69 -12.52
N SER A 92 -6.70 -7.45 -13.30
CA SER A 92 -6.71 -7.33 -14.76
C SER A 92 -7.29 -5.98 -15.19
N THR A 93 -6.78 -5.41 -16.29
CA THR A 93 -7.33 -4.19 -16.90
C THR A 93 -8.82 -4.36 -17.16
N GLY A 94 -9.65 -3.45 -16.67
CA GLY A 94 -11.11 -3.49 -16.80
C GLY A 94 -11.85 -4.33 -15.77
N SER A 95 -11.15 -4.98 -14.82
CA SER A 95 -11.79 -5.72 -13.71
C SER A 95 -12.42 -4.79 -12.66
N TYR A 96 -12.03 -3.51 -12.64
CA TYR A 96 -12.59 -2.47 -11.79
C TYR A 96 -12.80 -1.23 -12.66
N GLY A 97 -13.98 -0.60 -12.52
CA GLY A 97 -14.32 0.62 -13.26
C GLY A 97 -13.67 1.87 -12.66
N PRO A 98 -13.89 3.05 -13.27
CA PRO A 98 -13.52 4.31 -12.64
C PRO A 98 -14.25 4.45 -11.30
N LEU A 99 -13.52 4.83 -10.26
CA LEU A 99 -14.08 5.07 -8.93
C LEU A 99 -15.07 6.24 -8.99
N THR A 100 -16.21 6.08 -8.33
CA THR A 100 -17.18 7.17 -8.15
C THR A 100 -16.67 8.16 -7.09
N ALA A 101 -17.15 9.40 -7.13
CA ALA A 101 -16.77 10.42 -6.14
C ALA A 101 -17.08 10.00 -4.69
N LYS A 102 -18.13 9.17 -4.49
CA LYS A 102 -18.48 8.63 -3.17
C LYS A 102 -17.47 7.59 -2.70
N GLU A 103 -17.08 6.67 -3.58
CA GLU A 103 -16.09 5.64 -3.29
C GLU A 103 -14.71 6.24 -2.98
N VAL A 104 -14.31 7.28 -3.74
CA VAL A 104 -13.07 8.03 -3.44
C VAL A 104 -13.15 8.66 -2.05
N LYS A 105 -14.26 9.33 -1.72
CA LYS A 105 -14.42 9.94 -0.39
C LYS A 105 -14.37 8.90 0.74
N SER A 106 -15.02 7.74 0.56
CA SER A 106 -14.95 6.66 1.55
C SER A 106 -13.53 6.12 1.70
N LEU A 107 -12.80 5.97 0.60
CA LEU A 107 -11.43 5.48 0.62
C LEU A 107 -10.49 6.45 1.34
N HIS A 108 -10.61 7.75 1.05
CA HIS A 108 -9.88 8.80 1.76
C HIS A 108 -10.15 8.72 3.26
N LYS A 109 -11.42 8.65 3.66
CA LYS A 109 -11.77 8.53 5.08
C LYS A 109 -11.09 7.33 5.75
N LEU A 110 -11.09 6.16 5.12
CA LEU A 110 -10.45 4.98 5.72
C LEU A 110 -8.91 5.11 5.78
N ILE A 111 -8.31 5.83 4.84
CA ILE A 111 -6.87 6.12 4.88
C ILE A 111 -6.57 7.08 6.05
N ASP A 112 -7.37 8.14 6.19
CA ASP A 112 -7.24 9.13 7.26
C ASP A 112 -7.47 8.48 8.64
N ASP A 113 -8.40 7.54 8.74
CA ASP A 113 -8.68 6.75 9.94
C ASP A 113 -7.69 5.56 10.12
N HIS A 114 -6.54 5.55 9.42
CA HIS A 114 -5.47 4.54 9.50
C HIS A 114 -5.90 3.07 9.37
N TYR A 115 -6.92 2.78 8.55
CA TYR A 115 -7.32 1.40 8.29
C TYR A 115 -6.27 0.62 7.50
N ARG A 116 -5.93 -0.57 7.99
CA ARG A 116 -5.01 -1.51 7.37
C ARG A 116 -5.74 -2.77 6.90
N VAL A 117 -5.25 -3.33 5.79
CA VAL A 117 -5.72 -4.61 5.27
C VAL A 117 -4.99 -5.74 5.98
N ASN A 118 -5.75 -6.60 6.66
CA ASN A 118 -5.22 -7.82 7.20
C ASN A 118 -5.13 -8.89 6.10
N MET A 119 -3.90 -9.24 5.72
CA MET A 119 -3.61 -10.28 4.74
C MET A 119 -3.02 -11.50 5.44
N ILE A 120 -3.37 -12.69 4.94
CA ILE A 120 -2.96 -13.97 5.49
C ILE A 120 -2.30 -14.78 4.36
N LEU A 121 -1.08 -15.23 4.58
CA LEU A 121 -0.30 -16.06 3.66
C LEU A 121 0.15 -17.32 4.41
N ASP A 122 -0.23 -18.50 3.92
CA ASP A 122 0.06 -19.78 4.58
C ASP A 122 -0.33 -19.81 6.07
N ASN A 123 -1.50 -19.27 6.38
CA ASN A 123 -2.02 -19.18 7.75
C ASN A 123 -1.18 -18.30 8.71
N LEU A 124 -0.30 -17.46 8.16
CA LEU A 124 0.44 -16.44 8.90
C LEU A 124 0.03 -15.04 8.43
N PRO A 125 -0.01 -14.04 9.33
CA PRO A 125 -0.25 -12.67 8.94
C PRO A 125 0.92 -12.11 8.12
N VAL A 126 0.58 -11.27 7.16
CA VAL A 126 1.56 -10.53 6.36
C VAL A 126 1.78 -9.17 7.00
N THR A 127 3.04 -8.82 7.24
CA THR A 127 3.43 -7.47 7.66
C THR A 127 3.60 -6.57 6.45
N SER A 128 3.06 -5.36 6.52
CA SER A 128 3.45 -4.23 5.69
C SER A 128 4.36 -3.31 6.50
N THR A 129 5.48 -2.89 5.90
CA THR A 129 6.28 -1.79 6.44
C THR A 129 5.78 -0.50 5.82
N ASP A 130 5.37 0.45 6.64
CA ASP A 130 5.20 1.82 6.18
C ASP A 130 6.58 2.46 6.03
N GLU A 131 6.73 3.39 5.07
CA GLU A 131 8.01 4.06 4.84
C GLU A 131 8.41 5.01 5.99
N GLU A 132 7.53 5.17 6.98
CA GLU A 132 7.70 5.95 8.21
C GLU A 132 8.14 5.08 9.39
N GLY A 133 9.14 4.22 9.23
CA GLY A 133 10.00 3.69 10.31
C GLY A 133 9.38 2.87 11.46
N GLU A 134 8.06 2.90 11.66
CA GLU A 134 7.35 2.18 12.71
C GLU A 134 6.68 0.97 12.05
N VAL A 135 7.06 -0.23 12.46
CA VAL A 135 6.35 -1.44 12.03
C VAL A 135 5.13 -1.56 12.93
N PRO A 136 3.90 -1.26 12.47
CA PRO A 136 2.73 -1.58 13.28
C PRO A 136 2.75 -3.09 13.49
N ALA A 137 2.67 -3.51 14.76
CA ALA A 137 2.63 -4.90 15.12
C ALA A 137 1.51 -5.57 14.32
N ALA A 138 1.87 -6.43 13.37
CA ALA A 138 0.88 -7.35 12.81
C ALA A 138 0.24 -8.08 14.00
N ALA A 139 -1.08 -8.26 13.96
CA ALA A 139 -1.85 -8.97 14.98
C ALA A 139 -1.54 -10.49 15.05
N GLY A 140 -0.28 -10.87 14.79
CA GLY A 140 0.29 -12.20 14.87
C GLY A 140 1.67 -12.21 14.21
N ALA A 141 2.50 -13.19 14.59
CA ALA A 141 3.88 -13.30 14.15
C ALA A 141 4.05 -13.21 12.62
N ALA A 142 4.85 -12.24 12.18
CA ALA A 142 5.11 -11.92 10.79
C ALA A 142 5.84 -13.05 10.04
N ALA A 143 5.44 -13.31 8.79
CA ALA A 143 6.29 -13.98 7.81
C ALA A 143 7.31 -12.98 7.21
N GLY A 144 8.24 -12.49 8.03
CA GLY A 144 9.34 -11.61 7.60
C GLY A 144 10.69 -12.35 7.51
N PRO A 145 11.72 -11.77 6.86
CA PRO A 145 13.09 -12.24 7.02
C PRO A 145 13.52 -12.05 8.49
N THR A 146 13.84 -13.14 9.19
CA THR A 146 14.27 -13.09 10.59
C THR A 146 15.76 -12.75 10.66
N ASP A 147 16.10 -11.48 10.90
CA ASP A 147 17.36 -11.11 11.54
C ASP A 147 17.04 -10.79 13.01
N GLY A 148 17.74 -11.46 13.93
CA GLY A 148 17.33 -11.60 15.33
C GLY A 148 17.69 -10.43 16.25
N ALA A 149 16.88 -10.28 17.29
CA ALA A 149 17.20 -9.87 18.68
C ALA A 149 15.88 -9.41 19.34
N GLU A 150 15.34 -10.21 20.25
CA GLU A 150 15.30 -9.94 21.71
C GLU A 150 14.13 -9.04 22.14
N GLU A 151 13.21 -9.66 22.88
CA GLU A 151 11.97 -9.13 23.44
C GLU A 151 12.23 -8.84 24.93
N SER A 152 11.85 -7.66 25.41
CA SER A 152 11.64 -7.42 26.84
C SER A 152 10.45 -6.49 27.02
N SER A 153 9.44 -7.04 27.67
CA SER A 153 8.28 -6.38 28.27
C SER A 153 8.72 -5.43 29.40
N ASP A 154 7.98 -4.33 29.60
CA ASP A 154 7.53 -3.82 30.90
C ASP A 154 6.48 -2.70 30.68
N GLU A 155 5.73 -2.44 31.75
CA GLU A 155 4.32 -2.05 31.84
C GLU A 155 4.03 -0.53 31.81
N ASP A 156 2.74 -0.19 31.61
CA ASP A 156 1.90 0.68 32.45
C ASP A 156 1.02 1.73 31.71
N GLU A 157 -0.24 1.77 32.16
CA GLU A 157 -1.33 2.68 31.80
C GLU A 157 -1.03 4.14 32.19
N GLU A 158 -1.59 5.11 31.47
CA GLU A 158 -2.43 6.19 32.05
C GLU A 158 -3.09 7.03 30.93
N ASP A 159 -4.36 7.36 31.18
CA ASP A 159 -5.25 8.21 30.38
C ASP A 159 -4.77 9.67 30.32
N ASP A 160 -5.11 10.41 29.26
CA ASP A 160 -5.64 11.78 29.37
C ASP A 160 -6.24 12.28 28.05
N GLU A 161 -7.44 12.86 28.17
CA GLU A 161 -8.19 13.60 27.17
C GLU A 161 -7.52 14.96 26.90
N ASP A 162 -7.46 15.44 25.64
CA ASP A 162 -7.91 16.82 25.34
C ASP A 162 -8.15 17.07 23.84
N GLU A 163 -9.14 17.92 23.59
CA GLU A 163 -9.61 18.39 22.29
C GLU A 163 -8.66 19.43 21.66
N GLY A 164 -8.71 19.56 20.33
CA GLY A 164 -8.00 20.64 19.63
C GLY A 164 -8.19 20.62 18.12
N GLU A 165 -9.37 21.04 17.65
CA GLU A 165 -9.56 21.54 16.29
C GLU A 165 -8.75 22.82 16.10
N GLU A 166 -7.87 22.91 15.10
CA GLU A 166 -7.59 24.17 14.41
C GLU A 166 -7.47 23.98 12.90
N SER A 167 -8.33 24.71 12.21
CA SER A 167 -8.50 24.79 10.77
C SER A 167 -7.66 25.92 10.15
N SER A 168 -7.29 25.69 8.89
CA SER A 168 -7.10 26.65 7.79
C SER A 168 -5.98 27.70 7.93
N GLU A 169 -5.19 27.83 6.87
CA GLU A 169 -5.13 29.06 6.06
C GLU A 169 -4.33 28.78 4.76
N ASP A 170 -5.03 28.88 3.62
CA ASP A 170 -4.45 28.88 2.28
C ASP A 170 -3.76 30.23 2.03
N GLU A 171 -2.44 30.25 1.87
CA GLU A 171 -1.73 31.44 1.39
C GLU A 171 -1.68 31.46 -0.15
N ASP A 172 -2.57 32.27 -0.73
CA ASP A 172 -2.50 32.73 -2.13
C ASP A 172 -1.20 33.53 -2.34
N THR A 173 -0.20 32.93 -2.99
CA THR A 173 1.01 33.65 -3.44
C THR A 173 0.92 33.98 -4.92
N ASP A 174 0.95 35.29 -5.18
CA ASP A 174 0.94 35.94 -6.50
C ASP A 174 1.90 35.27 -7.50
N GLU A 175 1.39 34.90 -8.67
CA GLU A 175 2.19 34.36 -9.77
C GLU A 175 3.03 35.48 -10.39
N GLU A 176 4.32 35.56 -10.04
CA GLU A 176 5.30 36.22 -10.90
C GLU A 176 5.50 35.34 -12.15
N GLU A 177 5.16 35.87 -13.32
CA GLU A 177 5.46 35.27 -14.62
C GLU A 177 6.99 35.32 -14.84
N GLU A 178 7.74 34.38 -14.25
CA GLU A 178 9.13 34.13 -14.65
C GLU A 178 9.13 33.54 -16.08
N GLU A 179 9.86 34.17 -16.99
CA GLU A 179 10.14 33.62 -18.33
C GLU A 179 10.78 32.23 -18.22
N ASP A 180 10.05 31.20 -18.66
CA ASP A 180 10.38 29.78 -18.46
C ASP A 180 11.77 29.37 -19.01
N ASP A 181 12.59 28.68 -18.20
CA ASP A 181 13.84 28.02 -18.62
C ASP A 181 13.55 27.02 -19.75
N PRO A 182 14.28 27.04 -20.89
CA PRO A 182 14.06 26.11 -22.01
C PRO A 182 14.13 24.63 -21.62
N ALA A 183 14.78 24.28 -20.50
CA ALA A 183 14.81 22.92 -19.98
C ALA A 183 13.44 22.47 -19.44
N ILE A 184 12.68 23.38 -18.82
CA ILE A 184 11.33 23.14 -18.28
C ILE A 184 10.36 22.91 -19.44
N LEU A 185 10.38 23.78 -20.46
CA LEU A 185 9.55 23.63 -21.65
C LEU A 185 9.84 22.31 -22.40
N LYS A 186 11.11 21.93 -22.51
CA LYS A 186 11.52 20.66 -23.10
C LYS A 186 11.04 19.46 -22.28
N ALA A 187 11.18 19.50 -20.96
CA ALA A 187 10.71 18.43 -20.07
C ALA A 187 9.18 18.27 -20.11
N LEU A 188 8.43 19.39 -20.10
CA LEU A 188 6.98 19.38 -20.25
C LEU A 188 6.53 18.84 -21.61
N SER A 189 7.24 19.17 -22.69
CA SER A 189 6.96 18.61 -24.02
C SER A 189 7.24 17.11 -24.11
N GLY A 190 8.21 16.61 -23.33
CA GLY A 190 8.59 15.20 -23.26
C GLY A 190 7.71 14.36 -22.34
N LEU A 191 7.01 14.99 -21.39
CA LEU A 191 6.21 14.32 -20.37
C LEU A 191 4.93 13.63 -20.89
N ARG A 192 4.65 13.65 -22.21
CA ARG A 192 3.55 12.94 -22.92
C ARG A 192 2.52 12.33 -21.96
N LEU A 193 1.74 13.19 -21.32
CA LEU A 193 0.63 12.78 -20.50
C LEU A 193 -0.51 12.38 -21.44
N GLY A 194 -0.47 11.12 -21.88
CA GLY A 194 -1.55 10.43 -22.60
C GLY A 194 -2.09 11.11 -23.85
N GLY A 195 -1.47 10.86 -25.01
CA GLY A 195 -2.13 11.03 -26.31
C GLY A 195 -2.73 9.70 -26.77
N PRO A 196 -3.91 9.67 -27.42
CA PRO A 196 -4.56 8.43 -27.84
C PRO A 196 -3.73 7.72 -28.94
N GLU A 197 -3.75 6.38 -28.92
CA GLU A 197 -3.19 5.54 -30.00
C GLU A 197 -4.13 5.48 -31.22
N ASP A 198 -5.33 6.08 -31.16
CA ASP A 198 -6.32 6.09 -32.23
C ASP A 198 -6.73 7.52 -32.68
N PRO A 199 -6.89 7.78 -33.99
CA PRO A 199 -7.17 9.11 -34.55
C PRO A 199 -8.63 9.58 -34.47
N ASP A 200 -9.57 8.76 -34.00
CA ASP A 200 -11.02 9.07 -33.97
C ASP A 200 -11.59 9.32 -32.55
N GLU A 201 -10.76 9.40 -31.50
CA GLU A 201 -11.21 9.66 -30.13
C GLU A 201 -11.03 11.15 -29.74
N PRO A 202 -12.05 11.82 -29.16
CA PRO A 202 -11.90 13.22 -28.76
C PRO A 202 -10.87 13.36 -27.61
N PRO A 203 -10.02 14.41 -27.63
CA PRO A 203 -8.87 14.50 -26.73
C PRO A 203 -9.30 14.55 -25.26
N PRO A 204 -8.55 13.90 -24.35
CA PRO A 204 -8.84 13.94 -22.93
C PRO A 204 -8.84 15.40 -22.46
N SER A 205 -9.80 15.72 -21.58
CA SER A 205 -10.04 17.07 -21.08
C SER A 205 -8.75 17.70 -20.59
N LEU A 206 -8.40 18.81 -21.25
CA LEU A 206 -7.26 19.67 -20.94
C LEU A 206 -7.11 19.81 -19.41
N LEU A 207 -5.95 19.47 -18.85
CA LEU A 207 -5.64 19.75 -17.45
C LEU A 207 -6.06 21.19 -17.13
N SER A 208 -6.74 21.41 -16.00
CA SER A 208 -7.10 22.77 -15.57
C SER A 208 -5.85 23.65 -15.48
N ALA A 209 -6.01 24.97 -15.65
CA ALA A 209 -4.90 25.92 -15.57
C ALA A 209 -4.13 25.77 -14.24
N SER A 210 -4.86 25.58 -13.14
CA SER A 210 -4.30 25.34 -11.81
C SER A 210 -3.43 24.07 -11.73
N LYS A 211 -3.88 22.94 -12.31
CA LYS A 211 -3.06 21.71 -12.32
C LYS A 211 -1.79 21.86 -13.17
N ARG A 212 -1.83 22.67 -14.23
CA ARG A 212 -0.64 22.98 -15.05
C ARG A 212 0.34 23.88 -14.31
N SER A 213 -0.14 24.88 -13.57
CA SER A 213 0.68 25.74 -12.72
C SER A 213 1.38 24.92 -11.62
N ALA A 214 0.65 24.03 -10.93
CA ALA A 214 1.22 23.17 -9.89
C ALA A 214 2.31 22.23 -10.43
N LEU A 215 2.08 21.59 -11.58
CA LEU A 215 3.04 20.67 -12.19
C LEU A 215 4.30 21.39 -12.68
N ARG A 216 4.16 22.63 -13.18
CA ARG A 216 5.29 23.52 -13.51
C ARG A 216 6.12 23.88 -12.29
N LYS A 217 5.47 24.33 -11.21
CA LYS A 217 6.15 24.71 -9.95
C LYS A 217 6.92 23.52 -9.37
N SER A 218 6.32 22.33 -9.33
CA SER A 218 6.96 21.09 -8.85
C SER A 218 8.17 20.68 -9.71
N LEU A 219 8.04 20.76 -11.04
CA LEU A 219 9.13 20.40 -11.96
C LEU A 219 10.30 21.39 -11.87
N ALA A 220 10.02 22.69 -11.75
CA ALA A 220 11.03 23.72 -11.56
C ALA A 220 11.84 23.50 -10.27
N ALA A 221 11.16 23.19 -9.16
CA ALA A 221 11.80 22.86 -7.89
C ALA A 221 12.73 21.64 -8.01
N SER A 222 12.24 20.56 -8.62
CA SER A 222 13.01 19.32 -8.82
C SER A 222 14.26 19.54 -9.67
N ILE A 223 14.16 20.33 -10.74
CA ILE A 223 15.31 20.65 -11.60
C ILE A 223 16.33 21.51 -10.84
N LYS A 224 15.87 22.44 -9.99
CA LYS A 224 16.75 23.28 -9.17
C LYS A 224 17.54 22.44 -8.17
N GLU A 225 16.90 21.48 -7.50
CA GLU A 225 17.59 20.55 -6.60
C GLU A 225 18.63 19.70 -7.33
N LEU A 226 18.28 19.13 -8.49
CA LEU A 226 19.21 18.33 -9.28
C LEU A 226 20.43 19.13 -9.74
N LYS A 227 20.25 20.40 -10.16
CA LYS A 227 21.37 21.29 -10.50
C LYS A 227 22.25 21.57 -9.28
N LEU A 228 21.66 21.73 -8.09
CA LEU A 228 22.38 21.97 -6.84
C LEU A 228 23.20 20.74 -6.42
N LEU A 229 22.62 19.54 -6.56
CA LEU A 229 23.32 18.27 -6.32
C LEU A 229 24.46 18.05 -7.31
N GLU A 230 24.26 18.35 -8.59
CA GLU A 230 25.33 18.24 -9.60
C GLU A 230 26.47 19.24 -9.30
N GLN A 231 26.15 20.45 -8.83
CA GLN A 231 27.14 21.42 -8.37
C GLN A 231 27.88 20.94 -7.12
N ALA A 232 27.17 20.41 -6.13
CA ALA A 232 27.77 19.85 -4.91
C ALA A 232 28.72 18.69 -5.22
N GLN A 233 28.34 17.79 -6.14
CA GLN A 233 29.20 16.69 -6.60
C GLN A 233 30.46 17.19 -7.33
N LYS A 234 30.34 18.25 -8.15
CA LYS A 234 31.49 18.87 -8.81
C LYS A 234 32.44 19.56 -7.83
N LEU A 235 31.90 20.21 -6.79
CA LEU A 235 32.69 20.79 -5.71
C LEU A 235 33.42 19.71 -4.90
N ALA A 236 32.72 18.64 -4.51
CA ALA A 236 33.30 17.51 -3.79
C ALA A 236 34.41 16.80 -4.59
N ALA A 237 34.27 16.67 -5.91
CA ALA A 237 35.30 16.08 -6.77
C ALA A 237 36.51 17.01 -6.99
N SER A 238 36.38 18.31 -6.73
CA SER A 238 37.44 19.30 -6.92
C SER A 238 38.25 19.61 -5.65
N ASP A 239 37.76 19.21 -4.47
CA ASP A 239 38.40 19.47 -3.19
C ASP A 239 39.15 18.22 -2.67
N PRO A 240 40.50 18.20 -2.69
CA PRO A 240 41.29 17.03 -2.27
C PRO A 240 41.20 16.70 -0.77
N LEU A 241 40.47 17.47 0.04
CA LEU A 241 40.24 17.17 1.46
C LEU A 241 38.88 16.50 1.77
N LEU A 242 37.96 16.42 0.80
CA LEU A 242 36.63 15.81 0.96
C LEU A 242 36.50 14.42 0.30
N GLY A 243 37.57 13.95 -0.36
CA GLY A 243 37.61 12.69 -1.10
C GLY A 243 38.53 11.61 -0.51
N ALA A 244 38.73 11.59 0.82
CA ALA A 244 39.47 10.55 1.53
C ALA A 244 38.56 9.81 2.53
#